data_AF-A0A2N7RZJ2-F1
#
_entry.id   AF-A0A2N7RZJ2-F1
#
_cell.length_a   1.000
_cell.length_b   1.000
_cell.length_c   1.000
_cell.angle_alpha   90.00
_cell.angle_beta   90.00
_cell.angle_gamma   90.00
#
_symmetry.space_group_name_H-M   'P 1'
#
loop_
_entity.id
_entity.type
_entity.pdbx_description
1 polymer ?
#
loop_
_entity_poly.entity_id
_entity_poly.type
_entity_poly.pdbx_seq_one_letter_code
_entity_poly.pdbx_strand_id
1 'polypeptide(L)'
;MLSQPCIDAMLHEIASGRNIAIIPESHKALTAIIRQLTDLLPVEIVDRVRMMNGQESITLTNGARILFPRQARNLRGENLGLAIIQGRGMTEEDAFHLIPALDTTNGPILTQA
;
A
#
# COMPACT_ATOMS: atom_id res chain seq x y z
N MET A 1 12.93 0.69 -2.91
CA MET A 1 12.17 1.79 -3.56
C MET A 1 11.17 1.17 -4.53
N LEU A 2 10.05 1.83 -4.79
CA LEU A 2 9.07 1.32 -5.75
C LEU A 2 9.56 1.56 -7.17
N SER A 3 9.32 0.59 -8.05
CA SER A 3 9.51 0.69 -9.49
C SER A 3 8.46 1.61 -10.11
N GLN A 4 8.77 2.18 -11.28
CA GLN A 4 7.85 3.08 -11.98
C GLN A 4 6.45 2.47 -12.20
N PRO A 5 6.30 1.20 -12.64
CA PRO A 5 4.97 0.59 -12.78
C PRO A 5 4.17 0.53 -11.48
N CYS A 6 4.83 0.30 -10.35
CA CYS A 6 4.18 0.31 -9.04
C CYS A 6 3.73 1.73 -8.66
N ILE A 7 4.54 2.74 -8.98
CA ILE A 7 4.20 4.15 -8.75
C ILE A 7 3.01 4.54 -9.60
N ASP A 8 3.03 4.24 -10.91
CA ASP A 8 1.95 4.61 -11.83
C ASP A 8 0.61 3.98 -11.42
N ALA A 9 0.61 2.69 -11.10
CA ALA A 9 -0.58 2.00 -10.60
C ALA A 9 -1.07 2.63 -9.29
N MET A 10 -0.17 2.94 -8.37
CA MET A 10 -0.52 3.55 -7.09
C MET A 10 -1.10 4.97 -7.26
N LEU A 11 -0.51 5.79 -8.13
CA LEU A 11 -1.00 7.13 -8.41
C LEU A 11 -2.38 7.11 -9.07
N HIS A 12 -2.64 6.14 -9.96
CA HIS A 12 -3.96 5.94 -10.57
C HIS A 12 -5.05 5.63 -9.53
N GLU A 13 -4.74 4.73 -8.59
CA GLU A 13 -5.66 4.34 -7.52
C GLU A 13 -5.89 5.48 -6.51
N ILE A 14 -4.84 6.22 -6.15
CA ILE A 14 -4.93 7.41 -5.31
C ILE A 14 -5.82 8.45 -5.97
N ALA A 15 -5.62 8.75 -7.26
CA ALA A 15 -6.44 9.71 -7.98
C ALA A 15 -7.93 9.33 -7.99
N SER A 16 -8.22 8.02 -7.94
CA SER A 16 -9.57 7.46 -7.85
C SER A 16 -10.12 7.42 -6.42
N GLY A 17 -9.39 7.91 -5.42
CA GLY A 17 -9.78 7.92 -4.01
C GLY A 17 -9.72 6.54 -3.34
N ARG A 18 -9.02 5.56 -3.94
CA ARG A 18 -9.00 4.17 -3.47
C ARG A 18 -7.81 3.93 -2.53
N ASN A 19 -8.01 3.03 -1.55
CA ASN A 19 -6.96 2.69 -0.60
C ASN A 19 -5.96 1.73 -1.22
N ILE A 20 -4.71 1.80 -0.76
CA ILE A 20 -3.62 1.00 -1.30
C ILE A 20 -2.86 0.38 -0.13
N ALA A 21 -2.44 -0.86 -0.29
CA ALA A 21 -1.54 -1.52 0.65
C ALA A 21 -0.16 -1.70 0.02
N ILE A 22 0.89 -1.41 0.79
CA ILE A 22 2.29 -1.67 0.42
C ILE A 22 2.90 -2.49 1.55
N ILE A 23 3.28 -3.73 1.26
CA ILE A 23 3.93 -4.64 2.19
C ILE A 23 5.44 -4.57 1.95
N PRO A 24 6.20 -3.81 2.76
CA PRO A 24 7.64 -3.67 2.59
C PRO A 24 8.38 -4.92 3.12
N GLU A 25 9.51 -5.27 2.51
CA GLU A 25 10.38 -6.36 3.01
C GLU A 25 11.02 -6.05 4.36
N SER A 26 11.17 -4.76 4.68
CA SER A 26 11.88 -4.31 5.88
C SER A 26 11.46 -2.90 6.29
N HIS A 27 11.79 -2.54 7.54
CA HIS A 27 11.60 -1.16 8.02
C HIS A 27 12.44 -0.15 7.22
N LYS A 28 13.63 -0.53 6.75
CA LYS A 28 14.46 0.32 5.90
C LYS A 28 13.78 0.61 4.56
N ALA A 29 13.18 -0.41 3.96
CA ALA A 29 12.42 -0.25 2.73
C ALA A 29 11.18 0.63 2.93
N LEU A 30 10.46 0.46 4.05
CA LEU A 30 9.34 1.33 4.42
C LEU A 30 9.74 2.81 4.46
N THR A 31 10.82 3.14 5.18
CA THR A 31 11.30 4.54 5.27
C THR A 31 11.67 5.10 3.90
N ALA A 32 12.28 4.30 3.03
CA ALA A 32 12.62 4.70 1.67
C ALA A 32 11.36 4.93 0.80
N ILE A 33 10.36 4.07 0.92
CA ILE A 33 9.08 4.20 0.22
C ILE A 33 8.36 5.47 0.68
N ILE A 34 8.21 5.67 1.99
CA ILE A 34 7.52 6.86 2.52
C ILE A 34 8.19 8.15 2.03
N ARG A 35 9.53 8.22 2.06
CA ARG A 35 10.26 9.37 1.52
C ARG A 35 9.98 9.58 0.04
N GLN A 36 10.01 8.51 -0.76
CA GLN A 36 9.69 8.58 -2.19
C GLN A 36 8.25 9.06 -2.44
N LEU A 37 7.30 8.68 -1.59
CA LEU A 37 5.90 9.11 -1.71
C LEU A 37 5.73 10.59 -1.37
N THR A 38 6.39 11.10 -0.34
CA THR A 38 6.33 12.53 0.01
C THR A 38 6.72 13.44 -1.17
N ASP A 39 7.64 12.99 -2.02
CA ASP A 39 8.10 13.75 -3.19
C ASP A 39 7.19 13.61 -4.42
N LEU A 40 6.37 12.55 -4.51
CA LEU A 40 5.64 12.16 -5.73
C LEU A 40 4.12 12.25 -5.61
N LEU A 41 3.57 12.36 -4.41
CA LEU A 41 2.11 12.35 -4.22
C LEU A 41 1.48 13.61 -4.83
N PRO A 42 0.45 13.47 -5.68
CA PRO A 42 -0.23 14.60 -6.33
C PRO A 42 -1.23 15.30 -5.39
N VAL A 43 -1.34 14.82 -4.16
CA VAL A 43 -2.29 15.27 -3.14
C VAL A 43 -1.58 15.40 -1.80
N GLU A 44 -2.04 16.34 -0.99
CA GLU A 44 -1.45 16.62 0.32
C GLU A 44 -1.73 15.49 1.32
N ILE A 45 -0.75 15.25 2.19
CA ILE A 45 -0.90 14.34 3.33
C ILE A 45 -1.65 15.09 4.43
N VAL A 46 -2.81 14.56 4.82
CA VAL A 46 -3.63 15.11 5.91
C VAL A 46 -3.15 14.57 7.26
N ASP A 47 -2.85 13.28 7.30
CA ASP A 47 -2.49 12.60 8.54
C ASP A 47 -1.54 11.43 8.28
N ARG A 48 -0.69 11.14 9.26
CA ARG A 48 0.17 9.96 9.28
C ARG A 48 0.08 9.32 10.65
N VAL A 49 -0.51 8.13 10.69
CA VAL A 49 -0.71 7.36 11.92
C VAL A 49 0.22 6.17 11.97
N ARG A 50 0.83 5.95 13.13
CA ARG A 50 1.52 4.70 13.45
C ARG A 50 0.72 3.95 14.50
N MET A 51 0.14 2.83 14.10
CA MET A 51 -0.67 1.99 14.97
C MET A 51 0.23 1.16 15.90
N MET A 52 -0.31 0.76 17.06
CA MET A 52 0.40 -0.06 18.06
C MET A 52 0.82 -1.44 17.52
N ASN A 53 0.12 -1.96 16.50
CA ASN A 53 0.45 -3.22 15.82
C ASN A 53 1.63 -3.08 14.84
N GLY A 54 2.25 -1.91 14.75
CA GLY A 54 3.39 -1.63 13.87
C GLY A 54 3.01 -1.34 12.42
N GLN A 55 1.73 -1.22 12.10
CA GLN A 55 1.23 -0.69 10.83
C GLN A 55 1.38 0.83 10.80
N GLU A 56 1.82 1.35 9.66
CA GLU A 56 1.79 2.78 9.39
C GLU A 56 0.70 3.06 8.34
N SER A 57 0.05 4.20 8.42
CA SER A 57 -0.89 4.65 7.40
C SER A 57 -0.73 6.14 7.13
N ILE A 58 -0.89 6.52 5.86
CA ILE A 58 -0.95 7.91 5.41
C ILE A 58 -2.36 8.15 4.86
N THR A 59 -3.01 9.20 5.33
CA THR A 59 -4.31 9.66 4.84
C THR A 59 -4.12 10.88 3.96
N LEU A 60 -4.72 10.86 2.78
CA LEU A 60 -4.61 11.91 1.77
C LEU A 60 -5.86 12.80 1.76
N THR A 61 -5.76 14.02 1.22
CA THR A 61 -6.87 15.00 1.20
C THR A 61 -8.11 14.52 0.44
N ASN A 62 -7.95 13.60 -0.49
CA ASN A 62 -9.05 13.00 -1.25
C ASN A 62 -9.68 11.77 -0.56
N GLY A 63 -9.27 11.46 0.68
CA GLY A 63 -9.80 10.35 1.48
C GLY A 63 -9.11 9.01 1.23
N ALA A 64 -8.26 8.88 0.21
CA ALA A 64 -7.47 7.68 -0.02
C ALA A 64 -6.47 7.46 1.13
N ARG A 65 -6.29 6.19 1.53
CA ARG A 65 -5.28 5.76 2.51
C ARG A 65 -4.21 4.91 1.86
N ILE A 66 -2.95 5.19 2.20
CA ILE A 66 -1.83 4.30 1.91
C ILE A 66 -1.48 3.55 3.20
N LEU A 67 -1.58 2.23 3.16
CA LEU A 67 -1.37 1.33 4.29
C LEU A 67 -0.03 0.62 4.15
N PHE A 68 0.74 0.60 5.22
CA PHE A 68 2.03 -0.09 5.31
C PHE A 68 1.98 -1.17 6.39
N PRO A 69 1.24 -2.27 6.16
CA PRO A 69 1.21 -3.36 7.11
C PRO A 69 2.52 -4.12 7.12
N ARG A 70 2.91 -4.67 8.28
CA ARG A 70 4.02 -5.63 8.37
C ARG A 70 3.68 -6.98 7.74
N GLN A 71 2.40 -7.34 7.75
CA GLN A 71 1.88 -8.63 7.32
C GLN A 71 0.51 -8.45 6.68
N ALA A 72 0.22 -9.20 5.62
CA ALA A 72 -1.04 -9.09 4.87
C ALA A 72 -2.28 -9.29 5.76
N ARG A 73 -2.20 -10.11 6.81
CA ARG A 73 -3.30 -10.34 7.76
C ARG A 73 -3.86 -9.07 8.41
N ASN A 74 -3.06 -8.00 8.51
CA ASN A 74 -3.49 -6.72 9.07
C ASN A 74 -4.40 -5.91 8.12
N LEU A 75 -4.61 -6.40 6.89
CA LEU A 75 -5.48 -5.76 5.89
C LEU A 75 -6.89 -6.36 5.86
N ARG A 76 -7.21 -7.27 6.79
CA ARG A 76 -8.52 -7.94 6.81
C ARG A 76 -9.63 -6.92 7.02
N GLY A 77 -10.56 -6.86 6.06
CA GLY A 77 -11.70 -5.93 6.10
C GLY A 77 -11.40 -4.54 5.53
N GLU A 78 -10.19 -4.30 5.02
CA GLU A 78 -9.91 -3.12 4.21
C GLU A 78 -10.53 -3.26 2.82
N ASN A 79 -10.82 -2.12 2.18
CA ASN A 79 -11.25 -2.06 0.78
C ASN A 79 -10.14 -1.42 -0.05
N LEU A 80 -9.34 -2.27 -0.69
CA LEU A 80 -8.12 -1.90 -1.41
C LEU A 80 -8.37 -1.88 -2.91
N GLY A 81 -7.90 -0.82 -3.56
CA GLY A 81 -7.78 -0.74 -5.02
C GLY A 81 -6.49 -1.34 -5.56
N LEU A 82 -5.44 -1.46 -4.74
CA LEU A 82 -4.15 -2.04 -5.13
C LEU A 82 -3.41 -2.59 -3.92
N ALA A 83 -2.67 -3.68 -4.12
CA ALA A 83 -1.69 -4.18 -3.17
C ALA A 83 -0.32 -4.34 -3.85
N ILE A 84 0.73 -3.89 -3.16
CA ILE A 84 2.13 -4.03 -3.61
C ILE A 84 2.90 -4.84 -2.57
N ILE A 85 3.60 -5.88 -3.00
CA ILE A 85 4.54 -6.65 -2.19
C ILE A 85 5.95 -6.30 -2.67
N GLN A 86 6.75 -5.69 -1.79
CA GLN A 86 8.07 -5.18 -2.12
C GLN A 86 9.18 -6.04 -1.51
N GLY A 87 10.22 -6.30 -2.29
CA GLY A 87 11.43 -7.05 -1.94
C GLY A 87 11.24 -8.57 -1.87
N ARG A 88 10.08 -9.09 -2.29
CA ARG A 88 9.79 -10.52 -2.33
C ARG A 88 8.59 -10.85 -3.22
N GLY A 89 8.47 -12.13 -3.57
CA GLY A 89 7.26 -12.67 -4.17
C GLY A 89 6.08 -12.76 -3.19
N MET A 90 4.89 -12.92 -3.74
CA MET A 90 3.67 -13.19 -3.00
C MET A 90 3.71 -14.60 -2.41
N THR A 91 3.42 -14.74 -1.11
CA THR A 91 3.23 -16.04 -0.47
C THR A 91 1.76 -16.45 -0.47
N GLU A 92 1.46 -17.70 -0.16
CA GLU A 92 0.08 -18.17 0.04
C GLU A 92 -0.63 -17.42 1.17
N GLU A 93 0.09 -17.10 2.25
CA GLU A 93 -0.45 -16.29 3.37
C GLU A 93 -0.84 -14.89 2.89
N ASP A 94 0.00 -14.25 2.07
CA ASP A 94 -0.34 -12.95 1.51
C ASP A 94 -1.58 -13.04 0.63
N ALA A 95 -1.63 -14.02 -0.28
CA ALA A 95 -2.76 -14.21 -1.17
C ALA A 95 -4.06 -14.42 -0.39
N PHE A 96 -4.03 -15.27 0.65
CA PHE A 96 -5.18 -15.56 1.50
C PHE A 96 -5.76 -14.30 2.17
N HIS A 97 -4.92 -13.33 2.52
CA HIS A 97 -5.35 -12.11 3.20
C HIS A 97 -5.57 -10.91 2.27
N LEU A 98 -4.84 -10.82 1.16
CA LEU A 98 -4.93 -9.71 0.20
C LEU A 98 -6.13 -9.86 -0.73
N ILE A 99 -6.39 -11.06 -1.25
CA ILE A 99 -7.46 -11.28 -2.22
C ILE A 99 -8.83 -10.84 -1.65
N PRO A 100 -9.20 -11.16 -0.39
CA PRO A 100 -10.47 -10.69 0.17
C PRO A 100 -10.51 -9.20 0.51
N ALA A 101 -9.34 -8.55 0.65
CA ALA A 101 -9.23 -7.11 0.94
C ALA A 101 -9.21 -6.27 -0.34
N LEU A 102 -8.93 -6.87 -1.49
CA LEU A 102 -9.00 -6.21 -2.78
C LEU A 102 -10.43 -6.18 -3.26
N ASP A 103 -10.84 -5.02 -3.76
CA ASP A 103 -12.09 -4.89 -4.50
C ASP A 103 -12.04 -5.83 -5.71
N THR A 104 -12.92 -6.82 -5.67
CA THR A 104 -13.04 -7.94 -6.62
C THR A 104 -13.24 -7.50 -8.05
N THR A 105 -13.56 -6.22 -8.27
CA THR A 105 -13.82 -5.68 -9.59
C THR A 105 -12.55 -5.43 -10.37
N ASN A 106 -11.42 -5.04 -9.73
CA ASN A 106 -10.21 -4.60 -10.45
C ASN A 106 -8.89 -4.55 -9.64
N GLY A 107 -8.85 -4.88 -8.36
CA GLY A 107 -7.64 -4.60 -7.55
C GLY A 107 -6.45 -5.52 -7.87
N PRO A 108 -5.32 -5.04 -8.45
CA PRO A 108 -4.19 -5.90 -8.75
C PRO A 108 -3.28 -6.12 -7.53
N ILE A 109 -2.55 -7.24 -7.54
CA ILE A 109 -1.41 -7.47 -6.66
C ILE A 109 -0.14 -7.35 -7.51
N LEU A 110 0.73 -6.41 -7.16
CA LEU A 110 2.03 -6.24 -7.81
C LEU A 110 3.14 -6.75 -6.89
N THR A 111 3.97 -7.65 -7.39
CA THR A 111 5.17 -8.11 -6.67
C THR A 111 6.41 -7.54 -7.33
N GLN A 112 7.32 -6.98 -6.53
CA GLN A 112 8.61 -6.49 -6.99
C GLN A 112 9.72 -7.04 -6.11
N ALA A 113 10.67 -7.78 -6.72
CA ALA A 113 11.90 -8.25 -6.06
C ALA A 113 13.03 -7.21 -6.20
#